data_AF-A0A2S1YFK1-F1
#
_entry.id   AF-A0A2S1YFK1-F1
#
_cell.length_a   1.000
_cell.length_b   1.000
_cell.length_c   1.000
_cell.angle_alpha   90.00
_cell.angle_beta   90.00
_cell.angle_gamma   90.00
#
_symmetry.space_group_name_H-M   'P 1'
#
loop_
_entity.id
_entity.type
_entity.pdbx_description
1 polymer ?
#
loop_
_entity_poly.entity_id
_entity_poly.type
_entity_poly.pdbx_seq_one_letter_code
_entity_poly.pdbx_strand_id
1 'polypeptide(L)'
;MESTASTQEKTTFKEVYIFDMEVLQNIFIQNRGKKTDDKMLFGIPFLLSKKSNKINAFTSLILDQKNEIQFKIYDDGSLTDEEKITFNEYILNFLKKKRSANFNNALQLKQSTEHFVHYLSF
;
A
#
# COMPACT_ATOMS: atom_id res chain seq x y z
N MET A 1 -23.81 -25.58 26.76
CA MET A 1 -23.24 -24.24 26.52
C MET A 1 -22.77 -24.22 25.08
N GLU A 2 -23.52 -23.59 24.19
CA GLU A 2 -23.04 -23.30 22.84
C GLU A 2 -22.00 -22.19 22.98
N SER A 3 -20.72 -22.53 22.82
CA SER A 3 -19.67 -21.52 22.67
C SER A 3 -19.83 -20.90 21.30
N THR A 4 -20.39 -19.70 21.24
CA THR A 4 -20.23 -18.80 20.09
C THR A 4 -18.75 -18.47 20.00
N ALA A 5 -18.00 -19.26 19.23
CA ALA A 5 -16.62 -18.95 18.88
C ALA A 5 -16.67 -17.66 18.05
N SER A 6 -16.49 -16.52 18.71
CA SER A 6 -16.28 -15.24 18.06
C SER A 6 -15.09 -15.40 17.14
N THR A 7 -15.36 -15.58 15.84
CA THR A 7 -14.31 -15.68 14.84
C THR A 7 -13.73 -14.28 14.73
N GLN A 8 -12.68 -13.99 15.52
CA GLN A 8 -11.96 -12.72 15.38
C GLN A 8 -11.50 -12.64 13.93
N GLU A 9 -12.05 -11.68 13.19
CA GLU A 9 -11.74 -11.48 11.77
C GLU A 9 -10.25 -11.14 11.66
N LYS A 10 -9.47 -12.11 11.20
CA LYS A 10 -8.01 -11.99 11.15
C LYS A 10 -7.60 -11.15 9.96
N THR A 11 -6.80 -10.13 10.21
CA THR A 11 -6.15 -9.35 9.15
C THR A 11 -5.02 -10.15 8.50
N THR A 12 -4.94 -10.08 7.17
CA THR A 12 -3.97 -10.82 6.34
C THR A 12 -3.24 -9.86 5.40
N PHE A 13 -2.00 -10.20 5.02
CA PHE A 13 -1.18 -9.37 4.14
C PHE A 13 -0.79 -10.15 2.88
N LYS A 14 -0.82 -9.51 1.71
CA LYS A 14 -0.44 -10.12 0.42
C LYS A 14 0.19 -9.12 -0.55
N GLU A 15 0.88 -9.62 -1.58
CA GLU A 15 1.31 -8.80 -2.73
C GLU A 15 0.10 -8.26 -3.50
N VAL A 16 0.27 -7.06 -4.06
CA VAL A 16 -0.75 -6.40 -4.89
C VAL A 16 -0.78 -7.03 -6.28
N TYR A 17 -1.99 -7.24 -6.80
CA TYR A 17 -2.22 -7.63 -8.19
C TYR A 17 -2.96 -6.53 -8.95
N ILE A 18 -2.93 -6.60 -10.29
CA ILE A 18 -3.57 -5.59 -11.15
C ILE A 18 -5.07 -5.45 -10.89
N PHE A 19 -5.75 -6.53 -10.54
CA PHE A 19 -7.18 -6.53 -10.21
C PHE A 19 -7.50 -5.81 -8.90
N ASP A 20 -6.51 -5.58 -8.02
CA ASP A 20 -6.71 -4.86 -6.77
C ASP A 20 -6.78 -3.32 -6.99
N MET A 21 -6.34 -2.82 -8.15
CA MET A 21 -6.04 -1.39 -8.38
C MET A 21 -7.22 -0.43 -8.20
N GLU A 22 -8.43 -0.81 -8.64
CA GLU A 22 -9.63 0.02 -8.47
C GLU A 22 -9.89 0.30 -6.98
N VAL A 23 -9.74 -0.72 -6.13
CA VAL A 23 -9.92 -0.59 -4.68
C VAL A 23 -8.81 0.27 -4.07
N LEU A 24 -7.56 0.09 -4.51
CA LEU A 24 -6.43 0.89 -4.02
C LEU A 24 -6.58 2.37 -4.37
N GLN A 25 -7.07 2.68 -5.58
CA GLN A 25 -7.36 4.04 -6.02
C GLN A 25 -8.40 4.72 -5.12
N ASN A 26 -9.45 3.99 -4.74
CA ASN A 26 -10.48 4.50 -3.83
C ASN A 26 -9.89 4.82 -2.44
N ILE A 27 -9.08 3.93 -1.87
CA ILE A 27 -8.40 4.17 -0.59
C ILE A 27 -7.46 5.37 -0.68
N PHE A 28 -6.69 5.48 -1.77
CA PHE A 28 -5.79 6.62 -2.00
C PHE A 28 -6.52 7.96 -2.04
N ILE A 29 -7.65 8.03 -2.77
CA ILE A 29 -8.45 9.25 -2.89
C ILE A 29 -8.96 9.70 -1.51
N GLN A 30 -9.42 8.76 -0.68
CA GLN A 30 -9.85 9.05 0.70
C GLN A 30 -8.72 9.63 1.55
N ASN A 31 -7.49 9.15 1.36
CA ASN A 31 -6.30 9.59 2.08
C ASN A 31 -5.74 10.95 1.59
N ARG A 32 -6.12 11.43 0.41
CA ARG A 32 -5.56 12.65 -0.19
C ARG A 32 -6.11 13.96 0.41
N GLY A 33 -7.31 13.93 1.00
CA GLY A 33 -7.98 15.13 1.53
C GLY A 33 -8.25 16.23 0.48
N LYS A 34 -8.93 17.32 0.87
CA LYS A 34 -9.26 18.47 -0.01
C LYS A 34 -8.12 19.49 -0.18
N LYS A 35 -6.99 19.34 0.53
CA LYS A 35 -5.88 20.30 0.52
C LYS A 35 -4.72 19.76 -0.30
N THR A 36 -4.83 19.97 -1.60
CA THR A 36 -3.77 19.73 -2.58
C THR A 36 -2.69 20.80 -2.43
N ASP A 37 -1.64 20.49 -1.66
CA ASP A 37 -0.32 20.86 -2.14
C ASP A 37 0.11 19.77 -3.12
N ASP A 38 0.49 20.21 -4.31
CA ASP A 38 0.90 19.38 -5.44
C ASP A 38 1.95 18.34 -5.03
N LYS A 39 1.89 17.18 -5.70
CA LYS A 39 2.90 16.09 -5.75
C LYS A 39 2.77 14.90 -4.80
N MET A 40 1.63 14.64 -4.16
CA MET A 40 1.45 13.30 -3.57
C MET A 40 1.20 12.27 -4.67
N LEU A 41 2.25 11.52 -5.03
CA LEU A 41 2.21 10.47 -6.03
C LEU A 41 1.60 9.19 -5.45
N PHE A 42 0.75 8.52 -6.24
CA PHE A 42 0.19 7.21 -5.93
C PHE A 42 1.28 6.14 -5.73
N GLY A 43 2.43 6.33 -6.38
CA GLY A 43 3.59 5.44 -6.29
C GLY A 43 3.34 4.10 -6.97
N ILE A 44 4.18 3.11 -6.66
CA ILE A 44 4.00 1.72 -7.10
C ILE A 44 3.51 0.87 -5.91
N PRO A 45 2.23 0.48 -5.87
CA PRO A 45 1.71 -0.42 -4.85
C PRO A 45 2.40 -1.78 -4.91
N PHE A 46 2.74 -2.35 -3.75
CA PHE A 46 3.43 -3.65 -3.69
C PHE A 46 2.90 -4.62 -2.64
N LEU A 47 2.29 -4.13 -1.56
CA LEU A 47 1.62 -4.96 -0.56
C LEU A 47 0.29 -4.35 -0.15
N LEU A 48 -0.65 -5.21 0.27
CA LEU A 48 -1.93 -4.81 0.81
C LEU A 48 -2.34 -5.63 2.03
N SER A 49 -3.22 -5.03 2.82
CA SER A 49 -3.89 -5.62 3.97
C SER A 49 -5.34 -5.95 3.63
N LYS A 50 -5.79 -7.12 4.10
CA LYS A 50 -7.17 -7.59 3.98
C LYS A 50 -7.75 -7.95 5.33
N LYS A 51 -8.94 -7.44 5.62
CA LYS A 51 -9.76 -7.79 6.77
C LYS A 51 -11.16 -8.16 6.28
N SER A 52 -11.69 -9.30 6.72
CA SER A 52 -13.05 -9.75 6.33
C SER A 52 -13.22 -9.84 4.81
N ASN A 53 -12.15 -10.28 4.13
CA ASN A 53 -12.00 -10.34 2.66
C ASN A 53 -12.04 -8.98 1.91
N LYS A 54 -12.08 -7.85 2.61
CA LYS A 54 -11.99 -6.50 2.04
C LYS A 54 -10.58 -5.95 2.19
N ILE A 55 -10.08 -5.30 1.15
CA ILE A 55 -8.81 -4.57 1.24
C ILE A 55 -9.08 -3.32 2.05
N ASN A 56 -8.33 -3.14 3.13
CA ASN A 56 -8.49 -2.00 4.03
C ASN A 56 -7.25 -1.09 4.11
N ALA A 57 -6.11 -1.56 3.62
CA ALA A 57 -4.93 -0.73 3.47
C ALA A 57 -4.00 -1.27 2.39
N PHE A 58 -3.10 -0.43 1.91
CA PHE A 58 -2.01 -0.83 1.05
C PHE A 58 -0.78 0.05 1.26
N THR A 59 0.35 -0.38 0.70
CA THR A 59 1.58 0.40 0.70
C THR A 59 2.13 0.55 -0.71
N SER A 60 2.66 1.74 -1.00
CA SER A 60 3.31 2.06 -2.26
C SER A 60 4.74 2.51 -2.04
N LEU A 61 5.62 2.14 -2.97
CA LEU A 61 6.91 2.79 -3.12
C LEU A 61 6.72 4.18 -3.71
N ILE A 62 7.39 5.16 -3.10
CA ILE A 62 7.38 6.56 -3.53
C ILE A 62 8.81 7.10 -3.54
N LEU A 63 9.01 8.20 -4.27
CA LEU A 63 10.20 9.01 -4.17
C LEU A 63 9.91 10.23 -3.31
N ASP A 64 10.79 10.51 -2.36
CA ASP A 64 10.74 11.75 -1.61
C ASP A 64 11.33 12.93 -2.41
N GLN A 65 11.38 14.12 -1.78
CA GLN A 65 11.91 15.32 -2.42
C GLN A 65 13.41 15.25 -2.76
N LYS A 66 14.15 14.29 -2.16
CA LYS A 66 15.56 14.04 -2.39
C LYS A 66 15.80 12.89 -3.37
N ASN A 67 14.74 12.35 -3.98
CA ASN A 67 14.75 11.14 -4.81
C ASN A 67 15.19 9.88 -4.06
N GLU A 68 15.00 9.83 -2.75
CA GLU A 68 15.19 8.61 -1.98
C GLU A 68 13.94 7.74 -2.05
N ILE A 69 14.14 6.42 -2.16
CA ILE A 69 13.04 5.46 -2.15
C ILE A 69 12.50 5.37 -0.73
N GLN A 70 11.21 5.64 -0.58
CA GLN A 70 10.46 5.44 0.65
C GLN A 70 9.22 4.59 0.35
N PHE A 71 8.53 4.16 1.41
CA PHE A 71 7.19 3.61 1.28
C PHE A 71 6.20 4.43 2.09
N LYS A 72 4.96 4.47 1.61
CA LYS A 72 3.84 5.10 2.32
C LYS A 72 2.67 4.13 2.42
N ILE A 73 2.12 4.03 3.63
CA ILE A 73 0.92 3.26 3.90
C ILE A 73 -0.30 4.18 3.71
N TYR A 74 -1.32 3.64 3.07
CA TYR A 74 -2.64 4.24 2.88
C TYR A 74 -3.67 3.30 3.49
N ASP A 75 -4.48 3.78 4.42
CA ASP A 75 -5.52 2.98 5.08
C ASP A 75 -6.88 3.66 5.03
N ASP A 76 -7.95 2.88 5.05
CA ASP A 76 -9.33 3.37 5.04
C ASP A 76 -9.84 3.77 6.44
N GLY A 77 -8.96 3.79 7.45
CA GLY A 77 -9.29 4.06 8.84
C GLY A 77 -9.66 2.82 9.66
N SER A 78 -9.76 1.63 9.05
CA SER A 78 -10.20 0.41 9.75
C SER A 78 -9.06 -0.44 10.35
N LEU A 79 -7.80 -0.06 10.12
CA LEU A 79 -6.66 -0.70 10.79
C LEU A 79 -6.53 -0.21 12.23
N THR A 80 -6.51 -1.15 13.19
CA THR A 80 -6.13 -0.85 14.58
C THR A 80 -4.64 -0.53 14.69
N ASP A 81 -4.22 0.06 15.81
CA ASP A 81 -2.80 0.37 16.03
C ASP A 81 -1.92 -0.90 16.04
N GLU A 82 -2.41 -2.00 16.61
CA GLU A 82 -1.74 -3.30 16.57
C GLU A 82 -1.60 -3.84 15.14
N GLU A 83 -2.64 -3.69 14.32
CA GLU A 83 -2.63 -4.10 12.91
C GLU A 83 -1.66 -3.23 12.08
N LYS A 84 -1.58 -1.92 12.36
CA LYS A 84 -0.61 -1.01 11.74
C LYS A 84 0.83 -1.41 12.05
N ILE A 85 1.13 -1.74 13.31
CA ILE A 85 2.46 -2.22 13.73
C ILE A 85 2.79 -3.51 12.98
N THR A 86 1.88 -4.49 13.01
CA THR A 86 2.09 -5.79 12.36
C THR A 86 2.27 -5.64 10.84
N PHE A 87 1.49 -4.77 10.20
CA PHE A 87 1.62 -4.51 8.77
C PHE A 87 2.95 -3.84 8.44
N ASN A 88 3.39 -2.86 9.24
CA ASN A 88 4.69 -2.22 9.07
C ASN A 88 5.85 -3.21 9.22
N GLU A 89 5.82 -4.10 10.21
CA GLU A 89 6.82 -5.16 10.36
C GLU A 89 6.85 -6.11 9.14
N TYR A 90 5.67 -6.47 8.63
CA TYR A 90 5.56 -7.29 7.43
C TYR A 90 6.18 -6.59 6.21
N ILE A 91 5.91 -5.30 6.03
CA ILE A 91 6.50 -4.47 4.95
C ILE A 91 8.02 -4.45 5.06
N LEU A 92 8.57 -4.14 6.23
CA LEU A 92 10.02 -4.10 6.43
C LEU A 92 10.69 -5.45 6.15
N ASN A 93 10.06 -6.55 6.59
CA ASN A 93 10.54 -7.89 6.31
C ASN A 93 10.46 -8.25 4.83
N PHE A 94 9.43 -7.81 4.13
CA PHE A 94 9.28 -8.00 2.69
C PHE A 94 10.36 -7.24 1.91
N LEU A 95 10.59 -5.97 2.26
CA LEU A 95 11.60 -5.11 1.63
C LEU A 95 13.01 -5.68 1.82
N LYS A 96 13.35 -6.18 3.02
CA LYS A 96 14.64 -6.85 3.28
C LYS A 96 14.87 -8.08 2.38
N LYS A 97 13.80 -8.78 2.01
CA LYS A 97 13.87 -10.02 1.21
C LYS A 97 13.90 -9.75 -0.30
N LYS A 98 13.30 -8.66 -0.78
CA LYS A 98 13.22 -8.36 -2.22
C LYS A 98 14.48 -7.63 -2.70
N ARG A 99 15.13 -8.20 -3.72
CA ARG A 99 16.28 -7.61 -4.42
C ARG A 99 15.91 -6.93 -5.74
N SER A 100 14.63 -6.68 -6.02
CA SER A 100 14.25 -6.11 -7.32
C SER A 100 14.70 -4.65 -7.42
N ALA A 101 14.91 -4.21 -8.65
CA ALA A 101 15.52 -2.91 -8.92
C ALA A 101 14.61 -1.74 -8.49
N ASN A 102 13.29 -1.87 -8.56
CA ASN A 102 12.37 -0.82 -8.08
C ASN A 102 12.44 -0.57 -6.57
N PHE A 103 12.94 -1.52 -5.78
CA PHE A 103 13.16 -1.33 -4.34
C PHE A 103 14.50 -0.67 -4.00
N ASN A 104 15.43 -0.61 -4.96
CA ASN A 104 16.83 -0.22 -4.71
C ASN A 104 17.38 0.81 -5.70
N ASN A 105 16.62 1.19 -6.74
CA ASN A 105 17.02 2.11 -7.79
C ASN A 105 15.94 3.18 -8.02
N ALA A 106 16.23 4.41 -7.59
CA ALA A 106 15.30 5.53 -7.66
C ALA A 106 14.93 5.91 -9.11
N LEU A 107 15.86 5.80 -10.06
CA LEU A 107 15.61 6.10 -11.46
C LEU A 107 14.61 5.11 -12.07
N GLN A 108 14.76 3.81 -11.77
CA GLN A 108 13.82 2.80 -12.24
C GLN A 108 12.45 2.93 -11.56
N LEU A 109 12.41 3.29 -10.27
CA LEU A 109 11.15 3.58 -9.58
C LEU A 109 10.44 4.78 -10.22
N LYS A 110 11.17 5.85 -10.56
CA LYS A 110 10.62 7.02 -11.26
C LYS A 110 9.98 6.60 -12.59
N GLN A 111 10.73 5.90 -13.44
CA GLN A 111 10.25 5.42 -14.73
C GLN A 111 9.05 4.49 -14.59
N SER A 112 9.09 3.57 -13.63
CA SER A 112 7.97 2.66 -13.33
C SER A 112 6.74 3.43 -12.90
N THR A 113 6.89 4.47 -12.07
CA THR A 113 5.77 5.31 -11.61
C THR A 113 5.15 6.09 -12.76
N GLU A 114 5.97 6.67 -13.65
CA GLU A 114 5.50 7.36 -14.86
C GLU A 114 4.71 6.41 -15.78
N HIS A 115 5.22 5.20 -16.03
CA HIS A 115 4.52 4.17 -16.81
C HIS A 115 3.22 3.73 -16.14
N PHE A 116 3.24 3.57 -14.82
CA PHE A 116 2.07 3.13 -14.05
C PHE A 116 0.96 4.18 -14.07
N VAL A 117 1.29 5.46 -13.93
CA VAL A 117 0.32 6.57 -14.08
C VAL A 117 -0.28 6.59 -15.48
N HIS A 118 0.53 6.37 -16.53
CA HIS A 118 0.02 6.29 -17.89
C HIS A 118 -0.97 5.12 -18.05
N TYR A 119 -0.67 3.95 -17.48
CA TYR A 119 -1.57 2.78 -17.54
C TYR A 119 -2.92 3.03 -16.87
N LEU A 120 -2.95 3.76 -15.76
CA LEU A 120 -4.20 4.07 -15.04
C LEU A 120 -5.00 5.25 -15.64
N SER A 121 -4.44 5.96 -16.62
CA SER A 121 -5.07 7.13 -17.25
C SER A 121 -5.78 6.80 -18.57
N PHE A 122 -5.83 5.52 -18.95
CA PHE A 122 -6.51 4.97 -20.13
C PHE A 122 -7.71 4.12 -19.71
#